data_AF-A0A1F1IFT0-F1
#
_entry.id   AF-A0A1F1IFT0-F1
#
_cell.length_a   1.000
_cell.length_b   1.000
_cell.length_c   1.000
_cell.angle_alpha   90.00
_cell.angle_beta   90.00
_cell.angle_gamma   90.00
#
_symmetry.space_group_name_H-M   'P 1'
#
loop_
_entity.id
_entity.type
_entity.pdbx_description
1 polymer ?
#
loop_
_entity_poly.entity_id
_entity_poly.type
_entity_poly.pdbx_seq_one_letter_code
_entity_poly.pdbx_strand_id
1 'polypeptide(L)' 'MAQLAHAFKVHKANSGMTYDELAAATGLARQTLLNLAAGRTYGDFRTWLILAKVWGVRLDDLTKDVWR' A
#
# COMPACT_ATOMS: atom_id res chain seq x y z
N MET A 1 -9.98 4.00 -9.05
CA MET A 1 -8.56 4.36 -9.27
C MET A 1 -7.97 5.21 -8.16
N ALA A 2 -8.56 6.36 -7.82
CA ALA A 2 -8.16 7.15 -6.65
C ALA A 2 -8.30 6.40 -5.31
N GLN A 3 -9.24 5.45 -5.22
CA GLN A 3 -9.51 4.65 -4.02
C GLN A 3 -8.34 3.76 -3.57
N LEU A 4 -7.60 3.11 -4.49
CA LEU A 4 -6.43 2.30 -4.11
C LEU A 4 -5.28 3.16 -3.57
N ALA A 5 -5.01 4.28 -4.24
CA ALA A 5 -4.02 5.25 -3.77
C ALA A 5 -4.42 5.85 -2.41
N HIS A 6 -5.72 6.09 -2.21
CA HIS A 6 -6.26 6.55 -0.94
C HIS A 6 -6.09 5.50 0.17
N ALA A 7 -6.50 4.25 -0.08
CA ALA A 7 -6.33 3.14 0.85
C ALA A 7 -4.86 2.96 1.25
N PHE A 8 -3.95 2.96 0.28
CA PHE A 8 -2.51 2.93 0.55
C PHE A 8 -2.07 4.07 1.47
N LYS A 9 -2.49 5.31 1.20
CA LYS A 9 -2.13 6.48 2.03
C LYS A 9 -2.64 6.36 3.46
N VAL A 10 -3.86 5.88 3.65
CA VAL A 10 -4.46 5.69 4.99
C VAL A 10 -3.63 4.68 5.77
N HIS A 11 -3.36 3.50 5.20
CA HIS A 11 -2.57 2.48 5.89
C HIS A 11 -1.12 2.90 6.13
N LYS A 12 -0.49 3.59 5.18
CA LYS A 12 0.87 4.13 5.35
C LYS A 12 0.94 5.20 6.43
N ALA A 13 -0.08 6.06 6.55
CA ALA A 13 -0.14 7.06 7.61
C ALA A 13 -0.32 6.39 8.98
N ASN A 14 -1.19 5.38 9.06
CA ASN A 14 -1.45 4.63 10.28
C ASN A 14 -0.27 3.77 10.72
N SER A 15 0.57 3.29 9.79
CA SER A 15 1.72 2.45 10.13
C SER A 15 2.88 3.23 10.76
N GLY A 16 2.88 4.56 10.70
CA GLY A 16 3.97 5.41 11.19
C GLY A 16 5.30 5.26 10.44
N MET A 17 5.35 4.42 9.40
CA MET A 17 6.58 4.11 8.66
C MET A 17 6.92 5.21 7.66
N THR A 18 8.21 5.53 7.57
CA THR A 18 8.77 6.23 6.42
C THR A 18 8.67 5.37 5.15
N TYR A 19 8.84 5.98 3.97
CA TYR A 19 8.86 5.21 2.73
C TYR A 19 10.07 4.27 2.65
N ASP A 20 11.18 4.61 3.32
CA ASP A 20 12.40 3.80 3.32
C ASP A 20 12.25 2.58 4.23
N GLU A 21 11.64 2.74 5.41
CA GLU A 21 11.27 1.61 6.29
C GLU A 21 10.25 0.69 5.62
N LEU A 22 9.23 1.26 4.97
CA LEU A 22 8.24 0.46 4.24
C LEU A 22 8.87 -0.28 3.06
N ALA A 23 9.80 0.34 2.34
CA ALA A 23 10.55 -0.31 1.27
C ALA A 23 11.38 -1.49 1.81
N ALA A 24 12.09 -1.28 2.93
CA ALA A 24 12.87 -2.32 3.58
C ALA A 24 11.99 -3.49 4.07
N ALA A 25 10.83 -3.21 4.67
CA ALA A 25 9.92 -4.24 5.19
C ALA A 25 9.20 -5.03 4.09
N THR A 26 8.86 -4.37 2.98
CA THR A 26 8.11 -4.98 1.87
C THR A 26 9.03 -5.61 0.81
N GLY A 27 10.30 -5.21 0.75
CA GLY A 27 11.19 -5.52 -0.38
C GLY A 27 10.81 -4.81 -1.69
N LEU A 28 9.86 -3.86 -1.65
CA LEU A 28 9.47 -3.07 -2.81
C LEU A 28 10.42 -1.87 -2.97
N ALA A 29 10.67 -1.48 -4.21
CA ALA A 29 11.38 -0.24 -4.46
C ALA A 29 10.62 0.96 -3.89
N ARG A 30 11.33 1.89 -3.24
CA ARG A 30 10.77 3.14 -2.73
C ARG A 30 9.96 3.90 -3.79
N GLN A 31 10.44 3.91 -5.04
CA GLN A 31 9.74 4.54 -6.16
C GLN A 31 8.38 3.88 -6.44
N THR A 32 8.27 2.57 -6.28
CA THR A 32 6.99 1.84 -6.42
C THR A 32 6.00 2.33 -5.38
N LEU A 33 6.41 2.47 -4.11
CA LEU A 33 5.56 2.99 -3.04
C LEU A 33 5.11 4.43 -3.28
N LEU A 34 5.99 5.29 -3.81
CA LEU A 34 5.63 6.65 -4.21
C LEU A 34 4.65 6.67 -5.38
N ASN A 35 4.84 5.80 -6.37
CA ASN A 35 3.93 5.69 -7.51
C ASN A 35 2.54 5.19 -7.09
N LEU A 36 2.47 4.24 -6.14
CA LEU A 36 1.22 3.79 -5.52
C LEU A 36 0.52 4.96 -4.81
N ALA A 37 1.24 5.71 -3.97
CA ALA A 37 0.69 6.87 -3.29
C ALA A 37 0.22 7.96 -4.27
N ALA A 38 0.96 8.19 -5.35
CA ALA A 38 0.58 9.16 -6.37
C ALA A 38 -0.57 8.67 -7.28
N GLY A 39 -0.96 7.39 -7.20
CA GLY A 39 -1.92 6.78 -8.12
C GLY A 39 -1.39 6.63 -9.54
N ARG A 40 -0.06 6.70 -9.74
CA ARG A 40 0.61 6.51 -11.05
C ARG A 40 0.68 5.04 -11.44
N THR A 41 0.76 4.15 -10.46
CA THR A 41 0.68 2.70 -10.63
C THR A 41 -0.25 2.13 -9.58
N TYR A 42 -0.92 1.02 -9.90
CA TYR A 42 -1.83 0.36 -8.95
C TYR A 42 -1.17 -0.73 -8.13
N GLY A 43 -0.02 -1.24 -8.56
CA GLY A 43 0.52 -2.49 -8.02
C GLY A 43 -0.29 -3.69 -8.51
N ASP A 44 0.35 -4.84 -8.52
CA ASP A 44 -0.31 -6.12 -8.78
C ASP A 44 -0.88 -6.70 -7.48
N PHE A 45 -1.60 -7.81 -7.58
CA PHE A 45 -2.15 -8.51 -6.42
C PHE A 45 -1.06 -8.87 -5.39
N ARG A 46 0.14 -9.25 -5.85
CA ARG A 46 1.29 -9.56 -5.00
C ARG A 46 1.73 -8.35 -4.16
N THR A 47 1.76 -7.16 -4.76
CA THR A 47 2.09 -5.90 -4.09
C THR A 47 1.15 -5.67 -2.91
N TRP A 48 -0.15 -5.82 -3.11
CA TRP A 48 -1.15 -5.62 -2.06
C TRP A 48 -1.10 -6.68 -0.97
N LEU A 49 -0.81 -7.94 -1.31
CA LEU A 49 -0.58 -9.01 -0.33
C LEU A 49 0.63 -8.73 0.57
N ILE A 50 1.73 -8.27 -0.01
CA ILE A 50 2.94 -7.92 0.75
C ILE A 50 2.65 -6.75 1.71
N LEU A 51 1.95 -5.72 1.24
CA LEU A 51 1.55 -4.58 2.06
C LEU A 51 0.63 -5.00 3.21
N ALA A 52 -0.38 -5.82 2.93
CA ALA A 52 -1.28 -6.36 3.95
C ALA A 52 -0.51 -7.16 5.02
N LYS A 53 0.44 -8.01 4.59
CA LYS A 53 1.32 -8.77 5.49
C LYS A 53 2.18 -7.87 6.37
N VAL A 54 2.84 -6.85 5.79
CA VAL A 54 3.72 -5.93 6.54
C VAL A 54 2.94 -5.09 7.54
N TRP A 55 1.72 -4.69 7.19
CA TRP A 55 0.85 -3.92 8.09
C TRP A 55 0.03 -4.80 9.06
N GLY A 56 0.09 -6.13 8.93
CA GLY A 56 -0.67 -7.04 9.80
C GLY A 56 -2.18 -6.93 9.64
N VAL A 57 -2.67 -6.52 8.47
CA VAL A 57 -4.10 -6.36 8.17
C VAL A 57 -4.56 -7.39 7.14
N ARG A 58 -5.86 -7.69 7.10
CA ARG A 58 -6.41 -8.52 6.03
C ARG A 58 -6.44 -7.73 4.72
N LEU A 59 -6.25 -8.43 3.60
CA LEU A 59 -6.33 -7.80 2.28
C LEU A 59 -7.72 -7.20 2.01
N ASP A 60 -8.78 -7.85 2.50
CA ASP A 60 -10.15 -7.34 2.39
C ASP A 60 -10.29 -6.00 3.12
N ASP A 61 -9.75 -5.88 4.34
CA ASP A 61 -9.79 -4.63 5.12
C ASP A 61 -9.03 -3.50 4.43
N LEU A 62 -7.94 -3.85 3.75
CA LEU A 62 -7.09 -2.93 3.01
C LEU A 62 -7.73 -2.44 1.71
N THR A 63 -8.60 -3.24 1.09
CA THR A 63 -9.20 -2.95 -0.22
C THR A 63 -10.72 -2.73 -0.19
N LYS A 64 -11.35 -2.75 0.99
CA LYS A 64 -12.80 -2.67 1.18
C LYS A 64 -13.48 -1.50 0.48
N ASP A 65 -12.79 -0.35 0.38
CA ASP A 65 -13.33 0.89 -0.18
C ASP A 65 -13.08 1.02 -1.69
N VAL A 66 -12.45 0.02 -2.32
CA VAL A 66 -12.16 -0.02 -3.76
C VAL A 66 -13.32 -0.65 -4.55
N TRP A 67 -14.08 -1.54 -3.92
CA TRP A 67 -15.13 -2.35 -4.57
C TRP A 67 -16.54 -1.84 -4.31
N ARG A 68 -16.68 -0.65 -3.71
CA ARG A 68 -17.98 0.00 -3.46
C ARG A 68 -18.43 0.85 -4.64
#